data_AF-A0A844MLJ7-F1
#
_entry.id   AF-A0A844MLJ7-F1
#
_cell.length_a   1.000
_cell.length_b   1.000
_cell.length_c   1.000
_cell.angle_alpha   90.00
_cell.angle_beta   90.00
_cell.angle_gamma   90.00
#
_symmetry.space_group_name_H-M   'P 1'
#
loop_
_entity.id
_entity.type
_entity.pdbx_description
1 polymer ?
#
loop_
_entity_poly.entity_id
_entity_poly.type
_entity_poly.pdbx_seq_one_letter_code
_entity_poly.pdbx_strand_id
1 'polypeptide(L)'
;MAVAAELMPHLQEKAPQGAITYLKRLYYDTAISTAPYALRCPLKWVSLTTLVEPSQILFGTDYPYLPENLIANEVNDLVTNCDLSAEALAAIEHHNARRLFPRFV
;
A
#
# COMPACT_ATOMS: atom_id res chain seq x y z
N MET A 1 -0.80 -8.37 20.94
CA MET A 1 -0.90 -9.46 19.94
C MET A 1 -2.02 -10.49 20.22
N ALA A 2 -2.82 -10.38 21.30
CA ALA A 2 -3.84 -11.39 21.64
C ALA A 2 -5.23 -11.20 20.97
N VAL A 3 -5.58 -9.97 20.59
CA VAL A 3 -6.96 -9.61 20.20
C VAL A 3 -7.47 -10.32 18.94
N ALA A 4 -6.59 -10.58 17.95
CA ALA A 4 -7.02 -11.15 16.67
C ALA A 4 -7.35 -12.65 16.74
N ALA A 5 -6.71 -13.40 17.65
CA ALA A 5 -6.93 -14.84 17.80
C ALA A 5 -8.25 -15.15 18.52
N GLU A 6 -8.63 -14.33 19.49
CA GLU A 6 -9.90 -14.46 20.24
C GLU A 6 -11.13 -14.13 19.37
N LEU A 7 -11.02 -13.18 18.44
CA LEU A 7 -12.17 -12.72 17.65
C LEU A 7 -12.53 -13.64 16.47
N MET A 8 -11.61 -14.48 15.97
CA MET A 8 -11.81 -15.25 14.73
C MET A 8 -11.05 -16.60 14.75
N PRO A 9 -11.56 -17.63 15.45
CA PRO A 9 -10.86 -18.91 15.63
C PRO A 9 -10.52 -19.64 14.32
N HIS A 10 -11.32 -19.47 13.26
CA HIS A 10 -11.05 -20.04 11.93
C HIS A 10 -9.82 -19.42 11.24
N LEU A 11 -9.41 -18.21 11.61
CA LEU A 11 -8.17 -17.61 11.10
C LEU A 11 -6.95 -18.31 11.67
N GLN A 12 -7.02 -18.89 12.86
CA GLN A 12 -5.87 -19.56 13.46
C GLN A 12 -5.50 -20.85 12.72
N GLU A 13 -6.50 -21.55 12.18
CA GLU A 13 -6.29 -22.70 11.29
C GLU A 13 -5.63 -22.29 9.96
N LYS A 14 -6.08 -21.18 9.36
CA LYS A 14 -5.61 -20.71 8.04
C LYS A 14 -4.32 -19.89 8.11
N ALA A 15 -4.07 -19.21 9.22
CA ALA A 15 -2.94 -18.33 9.45
C ALA A 15 -2.29 -18.67 10.81
N PRO A 16 -1.64 -19.85 10.93
CA PRO A 16 -1.10 -20.34 12.19
C PRO A 16 -0.01 -19.45 12.81
N GLN A 17 0.66 -18.62 12.00
CA GLN A 17 1.64 -17.63 12.48
C GLN A 17 1.00 -16.25 12.79
N GLY A 18 -0.34 -16.16 12.80
CA GLY A 18 -1.10 -14.92 12.93
C GLY A 18 -1.21 -14.14 11.62
N ALA A 19 -2.36 -13.54 11.35
CA ALA A 19 -2.66 -12.87 10.07
C ALA A 19 -1.64 -11.78 9.69
N ILE A 20 -1.18 -10.98 10.66
CA ILE A 20 -0.19 -9.92 10.44
C ILE A 20 1.10 -10.47 9.83
N THR A 21 1.57 -11.64 10.27
CA THR A 21 2.80 -12.26 9.75
C THR A 21 2.71 -12.51 8.25
N TYR A 22 1.54 -12.89 7.75
CA TYR A 22 1.31 -13.12 6.32
C TYR A 22 1.09 -11.82 5.56
N LEU A 23 0.35 -10.87 6.13
CA LEU A 23 0.13 -9.54 5.53
C LEU A 23 1.45 -8.79 5.32
N LYS A 24 2.44 -8.97 6.20
CA LYS A 24 3.79 -8.42 6.04
C LYS A 24 4.57 -8.98 4.83
N ARG A 25 4.12 -10.07 4.21
CA ARG A 25 4.79 -10.68 3.04
C ARG A 25 4.24 -10.18 1.70
N LEU A 26 3.09 -9.50 1.72
CA LEU A 26 2.41 -9.04 0.52
C LEU A 26 3.00 -7.72 0.03
N TYR A 27 2.78 -7.45 -1.25
CA TYR A 27 3.00 -6.13 -1.84
C TYR A 27 1.66 -5.39 -1.90
N TYR A 28 1.72 -4.07 -1.81
CA TYR A 28 0.57 -3.17 -1.80
C TYR A 28 0.73 -2.12 -2.89
N ASP A 29 -0.35 -1.62 -3.45
CA ASP A 29 -0.32 -0.53 -4.42
C ASP A 29 -0.97 0.75 -3.88
N THR A 30 -0.89 1.83 -4.67
CA THR A 30 -1.48 3.14 -4.36
C THR A 30 -2.86 3.36 -4.98
N ALA A 31 -3.42 2.39 -5.71
CA ALA A 31 -4.63 2.61 -6.47
C ALA A 31 -5.82 2.89 -5.54
N ILE A 32 -6.57 3.97 -5.81
CA ILE A 32 -7.78 4.36 -5.06
C ILE A 32 -7.48 4.62 -3.56
N SER A 33 -6.19 4.72 -3.21
CA SER A 33 -5.71 4.81 -1.84
C SER A 33 -5.47 6.26 -1.42
N THR A 34 -5.72 7.24 -2.27
CA THR A 34 -5.56 8.67 -1.96
C THR A 34 -6.88 9.43 -1.91
N ALA A 35 -8.00 8.79 -2.24
CA ALA A 35 -9.32 9.42 -2.24
C ALA A 35 -9.63 10.18 -0.92
N PRO A 36 -10.15 11.43 -1.01
CA PRO A 36 -10.36 12.32 0.14
C PRO A 36 -11.40 11.83 1.16
N TYR A 37 -12.24 10.87 0.78
CA TYR A 37 -13.25 10.24 1.66
C TYR A 37 -12.75 9.00 2.40
N ALA A 38 -11.58 8.49 2.04
CA ALA A 38 -10.89 7.49 2.81
C ALA A 38 -9.90 8.20 3.76
N LEU A 39 -9.36 7.49 4.77
CA LEU A 39 -8.39 8.03 5.74
C LEU A 39 -7.37 8.95 5.03
N ARG A 40 -7.05 10.13 5.59
CA ARG A 40 -6.12 11.09 4.97
C ARG A 40 -4.80 10.41 4.59
N CYS A 41 -4.17 10.80 3.47
CA CYS A 41 -2.94 10.14 3.03
C CYS A 41 -1.86 9.96 4.12
N PRO A 42 -1.52 10.94 4.97
CA PRO A 42 -0.49 10.74 5.98
C PRO A 42 -0.91 9.68 7.02
N LEU A 43 -2.21 9.55 7.34
CA LEU A 43 -2.71 8.50 8.23
C LEU A 43 -2.66 7.12 7.56
N LYS A 44 -2.98 7.04 6.26
CA LYS A 44 -2.84 5.80 5.48
C LYS A 44 -1.39 5.38 5.34
N TRP A 45 -0.52 6.34 5.05
CA TRP A 45 0.90 6.13 4.91
C TRP A 45 1.51 5.64 6.22
N VAL A 46 1.23 6.30 7.34
CA VAL A 46 1.66 5.86 8.68
C VAL A 46 1.11 4.47 8.99
N SER A 47 -0.18 4.21 8.73
CA SER A 47 -0.76 2.89 8.97
C SER A 47 -0.08 1.80 8.14
N LEU A 48 0.17 2.05 6.85
CA LEU A 48 0.78 1.07 5.95
C LEU A 48 2.26 0.83 6.29
N THR A 49 3.00 1.90 6.57
CA THR A 49 4.42 1.83 6.93
C THR A 49 4.68 1.26 8.33
N THR A 50 3.67 1.23 9.22
CA THR A 50 3.77 0.43 10.46
C THR A 50 3.68 -1.08 10.19
N LEU A 51 3.14 -1.48 9.03
CA LEU A 51 3.00 -2.88 8.64
C LEU A 51 4.15 -3.34 7.75
N VAL A 52 4.49 -2.59 6.70
CA VAL A 52 5.49 -2.96 5.69
C VAL A 52 6.50 -1.86 5.41
N GLU A 53 7.69 -2.24 4.94
CA GLU A 53 8.69 -1.29 4.47
C GLU A 53 8.26 -0.63 3.16
N PRO A 54 8.72 0.62 2.86
CA PRO A 54 8.43 1.30 1.60
C PRO A 54 8.76 0.46 0.36
N SER A 55 9.70 -0.47 0.46
CA SER A 55 10.09 -1.39 -0.62
C SER A 55 8.96 -2.33 -1.09
N GLN A 56 7.90 -2.51 -0.30
CA GLN A 56 6.75 -3.37 -0.61
C GLN A 56 5.56 -2.60 -1.21
N ILE A 57 5.71 -1.30 -1.46
CA ILE A 57 4.65 -0.43 -1.98
C ILE A 57 4.95 -0.11 -3.44
N LEU A 58 3.99 -0.33 -4.33
CA LEU A 58 4.08 -0.04 -5.76
C LEU A 58 3.12 1.06 -6.15
N PHE A 59 3.45 1.79 -7.21
CA PHE A 59 2.50 2.68 -7.84
C PHE A 59 1.43 1.89 -8.63
N GLY A 60 0.17 2.29 -8.47
CA GLY A 60 -0.98 1.75 -9.19
C GLY A 60 -2.09 2.79 -9.33
N THR A 61 -2.85 2.75 -10.43
CA THR A 61 -3.86 3.76 -10.78
C THR A 61 -5.28 3.21 -10.95
N ASP A 62 -5.43 1.88 -11.10
CA ASP A 62 -6.69 1.23 -11.51
C ASP A 62 -7.24 1.69 -12.87
N TYR A 63 -6.39 2.16 -13.80
CA TYR A 63 -6.80 2.41 -15.19
C TYR A 63 -7.15 1.09 -15.91
N PRO A 64 -8.24 1.02 -16.72
CA PRO A 64 -9.12 2.11 -17.16
C PRO A 64 -10.40 2.28 -16.31
N TYR A 65 -10.48 1.67 -15.14
CA TYR A 65 -11.67 1.72 -14.29
C TYR A 65 -11.79 3.04 -13.52
N LEU A 66 -10.67 3.58 -13.03
CA LEU A 66 -10.64 4.94 -12.48
C LEU A 66 -10.50 5.97 -13.61
N PRO A 67 -11.41 6.96 -13.72
CA PRO A 67 -11.30 8.03 -14.70
C PRO A 67 -9.99 8.82 -14.58
N GLU A 68 -9.42 9.24 -15.71
CA GLU A 68 -8.12 9.94 -15.77
C GLU A 68 -8.06 11.19 -14.88
N ASN A 69 -9.15 11.96 -14.79
CA ASN A 69 -9.22 13.13 -13.92
C ASN A 69 -9.14 12.77 -12.43
N LEU A 70 -9.64 11.60 -12.04
CA LEU A 70 -9.50 11.10 -10.67
C LEU A 70 -8.10 10.54 -10.43
N ILE A 71 -7.53 9.82 -11.40
CA ILE A 71 -6.12 9.37 -11.34
C ILE A 71 -5.18 10.57 -11.13
N ALA A 72 -5.37 11.67 -11.86
CA ALA A 72 -4.54 12.86 -11.72
C ALA A 72 -4.62 13.47 -10.30
N ASN A 73 -5.81 13.48 -9.69
CA ASN A 73 -5.98 13.92 -8.30
C ASN A 73 -5.26 12.98 -7.33
N GLU A 74 -5.36 11.66 -7.55
CA GLU A 74 -4.70 10.66 -6.72
C GLU A 74 -3.18 10.80 -6.73
N VAL A 75 -2.60 10.98 -7.92
CA VAL A 75 -1.16 11.21 -8.08
C VAL A 75 -0.73 12.51 -7.38
N ASN A 76 -1.50 13.59 -7.56
CA ASN A 76 -1.20 14.85 -6.89
C ASN A 76 -1.26 14.71 -5.36
N ASP A 77 -2.26 14.01 -4.83
CA ASP A 77 -2.38 13.76 -3.40
C ASP A 77 -1.23 12.89 -2.88
N LEU A 78 -0.79 11.88 -3.64
CA LEU A 78 0.36 11.05 -3.30
C LEU A 78 1.64 11.89 -3.10
N VAL A 79 1.88 12.84 -4.01
CA VAL A 79 3.08 13.68 -4.02
C VAL A 79 3.03 14.80 -2.98
N THR A 80 1.85 15.38 -2.77
CA THR A 80 1.72 16.62 -1.98
C THR A 80 1.32 16.37 -0.52
N ASN A 81 0.63 15.28 -0.22
CA ASN A 81 -0.03 15.09 1.07
C ASN A 81 0.48 13.89 1.89
N CYS A 82 1.36 13.03 1.36
CA CYS A 82 1.76 11.79 2.03
C CYS A 82 3.08 11.86 2.81
N ASP A 83 3.67 13.05 2.97
CA ASP A 83 4.95 13.28 3.68
C ASP A 83 6.07 12.28 3.29
N LEU A 84 6.13 11.94 1.99
CA LEU A 84 7.11 11.02 1.44
C LEU A 84 8.47 11.70 1.25
N SER A 85 9.54 11.00 1.60
CA SER A 85 10.88 11.41 1.14
C SER A 85 10.98 11.22 -0.38
N ALA A 86 11.89 11.97 -1.02
CA ALA A 86 12.13 11.83 -2.45
C ALA A 86 12.56 10.40 -2.84
N GLU A 87 13.32 9.74 -1.96
CA GLU A 87 13.76 8.36 -2.12
C GLU A 87 12.59 7.38 -2.04
N ALA A 88 11.68 7.58 -1.08
CA ALA A 88 10.48 6.76 -0.94
C ALA A 88 9.56 6.91 -2.16
N LEU A 89 9.35 8.15 -2.64
CA LEU A 89 8.55 8.43 -3.83
C LEU A 89 9.16 7.75 -5.07
N ALA A 90 10.46 7.89 -5.32
CA ALA A 90 11.14 7.25 -6.44
C ALA A 90 11.10 5.71 -6.35
N ALA A 91 11.13 5.16 -5.13
CA ALA A 91 10.98 3.72 -4.93
C ALA A 91 9.59 3.21 -5.34
N ILE A 92 8.54 3.91 -4.92
CA ILE A 92 7.14 3.57 -5.22
C ILE A 92 6.84 3.72 -6.71
N GLU A 93 7.27 4.84 -7.30
CA GLU A 93 7.03 5.18 -8.71
C GLU A 93 7.62 4.13 -9.67
N HIS A 94 8.81 3.60 -9.36
CA HIS A 94 9.54 2.77 -10.33
C HIS A 94 10.39 1.65 -9.72
N HIS A 95 11.25 1.93 -8.73
CA HIS A 95 12.28 0.95 -8.34
C HIS A 95 11.72 -0.34 -7.73
N ASN A 96 10.62 -0.25 -6.98
CA ASN A 96 9.98 -1.41 -6.38
C ASN A 96 9.37 -2.33 -7.45
N ALA A 97 8.69 -1.75 -8.43
CA ALA A 97 8.14 -2.50 -9.57
C ALA A 97 9.26 -3.17 -10.38
N ARG A 98 10.36 -2.46 -10.65
CA ARG A 98 11.52 -3.01 -11.36
C ARG A 98 12.19 -4.17 -10.64
N ARG A 99 12.26 -4.10 -9.31
CA ARG A 99 12.80 -5.20 -8.48
C ARG A 99 11.87 -6.42 -8.48
N LEU A 100 10.56 -6.20 -8.45
CA LEU A 100 9.56 -7.29 -8.42
C LEU A 100 9.35 -7.94 -9.79
N PHE A 101 9.42 -7.13 -10.85
CA PHE A 101 9.13 -7.52 -12.23
C PHE A 101 10.29 -7.15 -13.17
N PRO A 102 11.49 -7.71 -12.98
CA PRO A 102 12.70 -7.31 -13.72
C PRO A 102 12.65 -7.59 -15.23
N ARG A 103 11.63 -8.29 -15.71
CA ARG A 103 11.42 -8.60 -17.13
C ARG A 103 10.56 -7.55 -17.85
N PHE A 104 9.81 -6.72 -17.11
CA PHE A 104 8.75 -5.86 -17.66
C PHE A 104 9.03 -4.36 -17.47
N VAL A 105 10.11 -4.02 -16.77
CA VAL A 105 10.44 -2.66 -16.33
C VAL A 105 11.92 -2.38 -16.55
#